data_AF-A0A3C1F3Q8-F1
#
_entry.id   AF-A0A3C1F3Q8-F1
#
_cell.length_a   1.000
_cell.length_b   1.000
_cell.length_c   1.000
_cell.angle_alpha   90.00
_cell.angle_beta   90.00
_cell.angle_gamma   90.00
#
_symmetry.space_group_name_H-M   'P 1'
#
loop_
_entity.id
_entity.type
_entity.pdbx_description
1 polymer ?
#
loop_
_entity_poly.entity_id
_entity_poly.type
_entity_poly.pdbx_seq_one_letter_code
_entity_poly.pdbx_strand_id
1 'polypeptide(L)'
;RRLPYLKREGIRLLAQPYASEQEAASAILKGLAEFYQQAYPDLYRAQAAAVQQATMELQQIYARNIFPEMRVDWRGYPNHIGHLNSEGCFRCHDGLHQSSDGKVITKDCNACHTILGQGPPEELLAT
;
A
#
# COMPACT_ATOMS: atom_id res chain seq x y z
N ARG A 1 -4.15 18.39 5.74
CA ARG A 1 -2.69 18.19 5.53
C ARG A 1 -1.96 19.01 6.60
N ARG A 2 -1.50 18.41 7.71
CA ARG A 2 -0.89 19.14 8.85
C ARG A 2 0.54 18.66 9.22
N LEU A 3 0.89 17.42 8.87
CA LEU A 3 2.24 16.87 9.04
C LEU A 3 2.85 16.61 7.65
N PRO A 4 3.91 17.33 7.25
CA PRO A 4 4.58 17.11 5.97
C PRO A 4 5.09 15.67 5.85
N TYR A 5 4.93 15.07 4.67
CA TYR A 5 5.43 13.74 4.33
C TYR A 5 4.97 12.58 5.23
N LEU A 6 3.94 12.76 6.06
CA LEU A 6 3.45 11.71 6.96
C LEU A 6 3.15 10.40 6.23
N LYS A 7 2.47 10.47 5.07
CA LYS A 7 2.17 9.26 4.27
C LYS A 7 3.45 8.57 3.80
N ARG A 8 4.43 9.34 3.32
CA ARG A 8 5.69 8.79 2.80
C ARG A 8 6.46 8.07 3.90
N GLU A 9 6.67 8.74 5.04
CA GLU A 9 7.39 8.16 6.17
C GLU A 9 6.61 7.01 6.81
N GLY A 10 5.28 7.13 6.91
CA GLY A 10 4.42 6.06 7.40
C GLY A 10 4.56 4.79 6.56
N ILE A 11 4.45 4.89 5.23
CA ILE A 11 4.65 3.74 4.33
C ILE A 11 6.07 3.17 4.45
N ARG A 12 7.10 4.03 4.52
CA ARG A 12 8.50 3.59 4.68
C ARG A 12 8.70 2.77 5.96
N LEU A 13 8.12 3.22 7.07
CA LEU A 13 8.20 2.54 8.38
C LEU A 13 7.41 1.23 8.37
N LEU A 14 6.18 1.25 7.86
CA LEU A 14 5.33 0.05 7.80
C LEU A 14 5.89 -1.05 6.88
N ALA A 15 6.65 -0.70 5.85
CA ALA A 15 7.19 -1.66 4.90
C ALA A 15 8.50 -2.36 5.35
N GLN A 16 9.02 -2.06 6.54
CA GLN A 16 10.24 -2.71 7.01
C GLN A 16 9.99 -4.17 7.43
N PRO A 17 10.96 -5.09 7.23
CA PRO A 17 10.82 -6.49 7.57
C PRO A 17 11.12 -6.75 9.06
N TYR A 18 10.28 -6.26 9.95
CA TYR A 18 10.41 -6.51 11.38
C TYR A 18 10.19 -7.99 11.72
N ALA A 19 10.82 -8.49 12.78
CA ALA A 19 10.69 -9.87 13.22
C ALA A 19 9.46 -10.12 14.11
N SER A 20 8.88 -9.06 14.71
CA SER A 20 7.68 -9.13 15.57
C SER A 20 6.89 -7.83 15.57
N GLU A 21 5.64 -7.89 16.02
CA GLU A 21 4.83 -6.68 16.25
C GLU A 21 5.47 -5.71 17.26
N GLN A 22 6.13 -6.24 18.30
CA GLN A 22 6.78 -5.42 19.34
C GLN A 22 7.97 -4.63 18.78
N GLU A 23 8.77 -5.26 17.91
CA GLU A 23 9.87 -4.60 17.21
C GLU A 23 9.33 -3.51 16.29
N ALA A 24 8.30 -3.82 15.50
CA ALA A 24 7.65 -2.87 14.61
C ALA A 24 7.10 -1.66 15.38
N ALA A 25 6.40 -1.89 16.49
CA ALA A 25 5.84 -0.82 17.31
C ALA A 25 6.92 0.14 17.83
N SER A 26 8.03 -0.42 18.32
CA SER A 26 9.18 0.35 18.82
C SER A 26 9.86 1.14 17.70
N ALA A 27 10.05 0.53 16.54
CA ALA A 27 10.69 1.16 15.40
C ALA A 27 9.83 2.26 14.75
N ILE A 28 8.51 2.07 14.66
CA ILE A 28 7.56 3.08 14.16
C ILE A 28 7.55 4.30 15.07
N LEU A 29 7.51 4.09 16.40
CA LEU A 29 7.55 5.17 17.38
C LEU A 29 8.82 6.01 17.25
N LYS A 30 9.98 5.34 17.26
CA LYS A 30 11.28 5.99 17.14
C LYS A 30 11.43 6.70 15.80
N GLY A 31 11.17 5.99 14.70
CA GLY A 31 11.47 6.47 13.36
C GLY A 31 10.63 7.67 12.92
N LEU A 32 9.35 7.74 13.31
CA LEU A 32 8.52 8.90 12.96
C LEU A 32 8.92 10.14 13.79
N ALA A 33 9.20 9.95 15.09
CA ALA A 33 9.66 11.03 15.94
C ALA A 33 11.02 11.58 15.47
N GLU A 34 11.99 10.70 15.17
CA GLU A 34 13.31 11.08 14.66
C GLU A 34 13.21 11.89 13.36
N PHE A 35 12.37 11.46 12.42
CA PHE A 35 12.15 12.19 11.17
C PHE A 35 11.70 13.63 11.43
N TYR A 36 10.68 13.83 12.27
CA TYR A 36 10.18 15.17 12.54
C TYR A 36 11.13 16.00 13.41
N GLN A 37 11.84 15.39 14.36
CA GLN A 37 12.86 16.09 15.15
C GLN A 37 14.01 16.60 14.29
N GLN A 38 14.43 15.83 13.28
CA GLN A 38 15.56 16.19 12.42
C GLN A 38 15.15 17.12 11.27
N ALA A 39 14.07 16.79 10.55
CA ALA A 39 13.67 17.52 9.35
C ALA A 39 12.75 18.72 9.65
N TYR A 40 12.01 18.69 10.76
CA TYR A 40 11.03 19.72 11.12
C TYR A 40 11.02 20.03 12.65
N PRO A 41 12.15 20.40 13.27
CA PRO A 41 12.27 20.54 14.72
C PRO A 41 11.24 21.52 15.34
N ASP A 42 10.98 22.65 14.69
CA ASP A 42 9.97 23.62 15.14
C ASP A 42 8.55 23.03 15.11
N LEU A 43 8.23 22.30 14.04
CA LEU A 43 6.93 21.63 13.89
C LEU A 43 6.79 20.53 14.94
N TYR A 44 7.85 19.75 15.20
CA TYR A 44 7.83 18.71 16.22
C TYR A 44 7.57 19.31 17.60
N ARG A 45 8.22 20.43 17.95
CA ARG A 45 7.96 21.16 19.21
C ARG A 45 6.51 21.64 19.30
N ALA A 46 5.97 22.19 18.21
CA ALA A 46 4.62 22.74 18.19
C ALA A 46 3.51 21.67 18.10
N GLN A 47 3.79 20.51 17.51
CA GLN A 47 2.80 19.49 17.14
C GLN A 47 3.19 18.08 17.60
N ALA A 48 3.95 17.95 18.69
CA ALA A 48 4.39 16.65 19.23
C ALA A 48 3.22 15.68 19.45
N ALA A 49 2.09 16.17 19.96
CA ALA A 49 0.87 15.39 20.16
C ALA A 49 0.30 14.83 18.84
N ALA A 50 0.36 15.60 17.74
CA ALA A 50 -0.11 15.13 16.44
C ALA A 50 0.83 14.05 15.86
N VAL A 51 2.15 14.18 16.08
CA VAL A 51 3.13 13.15 15.69
C VAL A 51 2.90 11.88 16.51
N GLN A 52 2.66 12.00 17.83
CA GLN A 52 2.32 10.87 18.68
C GLN A 52 1.03 10.17 18.25
N GLN A 53 -0.03 10.93 17.94
CA GLN A 53 -1.26 10.34 17.40
C GLN A 53 -0.98 9.59 16.10
N ALA A 54 -0.23 10.19 15.18
CA ALA A 54 0.12 9.56 13.91
C ALA A 54 0.91 8.25 14.12
N THR A 55 1.84 8.23 15.07
CA THR A 55 2.54 7.00 15.48
C THR A 55 1.58 5.91 15.93
N MET A 56 0.63 6.23 16.81
CA MET A 56 -0.36 5.26 17.30
C MET A 56 -1.20 4.68 16.15
N GLU A 57 -1.62 5.53 15.21
CA GLU A 57 -2.35 5.06 14.02
C GLU A 57 -1.51 4.14 13.15
N LEU A 58 -0.22 4.44 12.94
CA LEU A 58 0.68 3.57 12.18
C LEU A 58 0.87 2.22 12.87
N GLN A 59 1.06 2.20 14.20
CA GLN A 59 1.17 0.96 14.97
C GLN A 59 -0.10 0.11 14.83
N GLN A 60 -1.28 0.73 14.91
CA GLN A 60 -2.55 0.03 14.70
C GLN A 60 -2.73 -0.47 13.26
N ILE A 61 -2.30 0.30 12.26
CA ILE A 61 -2.31 -0.13 10.85
C ILE A 61 -1.42 -1.36 10.69
N TYR A 62 -0.22 -1.34 11.27
CA TYR A 62 0.71 -2.47 11.23
C TYR A 62 0.05 -3.73 11.80
N ALA A 63 -0.46 -3.67 13.03
CA ALA A 63 -1.08 -4.81 13.72
C ALA A 63 -2.30 -5.39 13.00
N ARG A 64 -2.98 -4.62 12.15
CA ARG A 64 -4.14 -5.10 11.36
C ARG A 64 -3.78 -5.72 10.02
N ASN A 65 -2.60 -5.43 9.48
CA ASN A 65 -2.28 -5.72 8.08
C ASN A 65 -0.96 -6.49 7.87
N ILE A 66 -0.11 -6.59 8.90
CA ILE A 66 1.22 -7.19 8.80
C ILE A 66 1.42 -8.14 9.98
N PHE A 67 1.76 -9.39 9.66
CA PHE A 67 1.96 -10.47 10.62
C PHE A 67 3.36 -11.07 10.44
N PRO A 68 4.38 -10.52 11.12
CA PRO A 68 5.79 -10.91 10.97
C PRO A 68 6.05 -12.40 11.15
N GLU A 69 5.45 -12.99 12.17
CA GLU A 69 5.64 -14.38 12.56
C GLU A 69 5.11 -15.33 11.48
N MET A 70 4.09 -14.89 10.74
CA MET A 70 3.50 -15.62 9.62
C MET A 70 4.13 -15.27 8.28
N ARG A 71 5.04 -14.29 8.23
CA ARG A 71 5.61 -13.73 6.99
C ARG A 71 4.52 -13.25 6.02
N VAL A 72 3.46 -12.64 6.56
CA VAL A 72 2.33 -12.11 5.80
C VAL A 72 2.34 -10.59 5.89
N ASP A 73 2.35 -9.94 4.72
CA ASP A 73 2.17 -8.49 4.60
C ASP A 73 1.54 -8.14 3.24
N TRP A 74 1.10 -6.89 3.07
CA TRP A 74 0.41 -6.44 1.86
C TRP A 74 1.21 -6.57 0.56
N ARG A 75 2.53 -6.76 0.60
CA ARG A 75 3.39 -6.85 -0.61
C ARG A 75 3.19 -8.20 -1.29
N GLY A 76 2.85 -9.24 -0.52
CA GLY A 76 2.51 -10.56 -1.05
C GLY A 76 1.09 -10.67 -1.61
N TYR A 77 0.22 -9.69 -1.32
CA TYR A 77 -1.20 -9.71 -1.67
C TYR A 77 -1.59 -8.43 -2.43
N PRO A 78 -1.07 -8.25 -3.67
CA PRO A 78 -1.38 -7.07 -4.46
C PRO A 78 -2.88 -6.95 -4.73
N ASN A 79 -3.38 -5.72 -4.66
CA ASN A 79 -4.72 -5.42 -5.13
C ASN A 79 -4.73 -5.41 -6.67
N HIS A 80 -5.46 -6.35 -7.27
CA HIS A 80 -5.56 -6.53 -8.72
C HIS A 80 -6.64 -5.68 -9.41
N ILE A 81 -7.26 -4.73 -8.71
CA ILE A 81 -8.32 -3.87 -9.26
C ILE A 81 -7.79 -2.94 -10.37
N GLY A 82 -6.47 -2.71 -10.48
CA GLY A 82 -5.89 -1.85 -11.52
C GLY A 82 -4.49 -2.27 -11.96
N HIS A 83 -3.95 -1.52 -12.94
CA HIS A 83 -2.71 -1.87 -13.64
C HIS A 83 -1.44 -1.19 -13.09
N LEU A 84 -1.58 -0.23 -12.17
CA LEU A 84 -0.45 0.56 -11.68
C LEU A 84 0.57 -0.27 -10.90
N ASN A 85 0.09 -1.19 -10.07
CA ASN A 85 0.93 -1.97 -9.16
C ASN A 85 0.81 -3.49 -9.38
N SER A 86 0.06 -3.91 -10.41
CA SER A 86 -0.11 -5.33 -10.78
C SER A 86 -0.61 -5.43 -12.22
N GLU A 87 -0.54 -6.60 -12.85
CA GLU A 87 -1.15 -6.84 -14.18
C GLU A 87 -2.69 -6.83 -14.16
N GLY A 88 -3.30 -6.75 -12.98
CA GLY A 88 -4.75 -6.68 -12.78
C GLY A 88 -5.49 -7.82 -13.46
N CYS A 89 -6.50 -7.47 -14.27
CA CYS A 89 -7.28 -8.45 -15.03
C CYS A 89 -6.40 -9.21 -16.05
N PHE A 90 -5.40 -8.56 -16.63
CA PHE A 90 -4.63 -9.14 -17.73
C PHE A 90 -3.74 -10.31 -17.34
N ARG A 91 -3.43 -10.53 -16.05
CA ARG A 91 -2.68 -11.73 -15.63
C ARG A 91 -3.34 -13.06 -16.04
N CYS A 92 -4.65 -13.08 -16.29
CA CYS A 92 -5.34 -14.24 -16.86
C CYS A 92 -5.97 -13.95 -18.23
N HIS A 93 -6.28 -12.68 -18.50
CA HIS A 93 -6.96 -12.25 -19.72
C HIS A 93 -5.97 -11.74 -20.77
N ASP A 94 -4.70 -12.15 -20.72
CA ASP A 94 -3.65 -11.78 -21.68
C ASP A 94 -3.84 -12.43 -23.07
N GLY A 95 -4.51 -13.57 -23.11
CA GLY A 95 -4.67 -14.41 -24.29
C GLY A 95 -3.67 -15.57 -24.37
N LEU A 96 -2.77 -15.69 -23.40
CA LEU A 96 -1.82 -16.80 -23.28
C LEU A 96 -2.46 -18.03 -22.62
N HIS A 97 -3.53 -17.81 -21.85
CA HIS A 97 -4.37 -18.88 -21.29
C HIS A 97 -5.30 -19.44 -22.37
N GLN A 98 -4.71 -20.23 -23.28
CA GLN A 98 -5.40 -20.83 -24.43
C GLN A 98 -5.55 -22.35 -24.27
N SER A 99 -6.75 -22.86 -24.51
CA SER A 99 -7.02 -24.29 -24.60
C SER A 99 -6.47 -24.90 -25.89
N SER A 100 -6.36 -26.23 -25.95
CA SER A 100 -5.87 -26.93 -27.15
C SER A 100 -6.75 -26.73 -28.40
N ASP A 101 -8.04 -26.41 -28.21
CA ASP A 101 -8.99 -26.06 -29.28
C ASP A 101 -9.04 -24.55 -29.58
N GLY A 102 -8.12 -23.76 -29.02
CA GLY A 102 -7.89 -22.36 -29.39
C GLY A 102 -8.70 -21.32 -28.60
N LYS A 103 -9.51 -21.71 -27.61
CA LYS A 103 -10.29 -20.76 -26.80
C LYS A 103 -9.39 -20.06 -25.79
N VAL A 104 -9.60 -18.76 -25.63
CA VAL A 104 -8.91 -17.92 -24.64
C VAL A 104 -9.89 -17.33 -23.64
N ILE A 105 -9.38 -16.92 -22.48
CA ILE A 105 -10.17 -16.15 -21.51
C ILE A 105 -10.50 -14.78 -22.13
N THR A 106 -11.79 -14.44 -22.20
CA THR A 106 -12.28 -13.23 -22.89
C THR A 106 -11.71 -11.94 -22.29
N LYS A 107 -11.26 -10.98 -23.09
CA LYS A 107 -10.87 -9.63 -22.62
C LYS A 107 -12.07 -8.71 -22.38
N ASP A 108 -13.29 -9.19 -22.59
CA ASP A 108 -14.50 -8.44 -22.27
C ASP A 108 -14.76 -8.47 -20.76
N CYS A 109 -14.34 -7.41 -20.08
CA CYS A 109 -14.54 -7.23 -18.65
C CYS A 109 -16.03 -7.23 -18.26
N ASN A 110 -16.93 -6.82 -19.16
CA ASN A 110 -18.36 -6.76 -18.90
C ASN A 110 -19.04 -8.13 -18.99
N ALA A 111 -18.32 -9.17 -19.45
CA ALA A 111 -18.82 -10.53 -19.42
C ALA A 111 -19.12 -11.01 -17.98
N CYS A 112 -18.40 -10.49 -16.99
CA CYS A 112 -18.53 -10.90 -15.57
C CYS A 112 -18.62 -9.73 -14.57
N HIS A 113 -18.16 -8.53 -14.91
CA HIS A 113 -18.12 -7.39 -13.98
C HIS A 113 -19.01 -6.24 -14.45
N THR A 114 -19.63 -5.56 -13.48
CA THR A 114 -20.18 -4.21 -13.70
C THR A 114 -19.12 -3.20 -13.33
N ILE A 115 -18.53 -2.54 -14.32
CA ILE A 115 -17.49 -1.52 -14.09
C ILE A 115 -18.16 -0.25 -13.58
N LEU A 116 -17.96 0.05 -12.30
CA LEU A 116 -18.50 1.25 -11.64
C LEU A 116 -17.62 2.50 -11.81
N GLY A 117 -16.38 2.31 -12.28
CA GLY A 117 -15.45 3.39 -12.54
C GLY A 117 -14.14 2.89 -13.14
N GLN A 118 -13.67 3.59 -14.16
CA GLN A 118 -12.29 3.55 -14.65
C GLN A 118 -11.77 4.98 -14.62
N GLY A 119 -10.46 5.16 -14.44
CA GLY A 119 -9.83 6.48 -14.36
C GLY A 119 -10.18 7.39 -15.55
N PRO A 120 -9.84 8.69 -15.48
CA PRO A 120 -10.10 9.59 -16.58
C PRO A 120 -9.48 9.06 -17.89
N PRO A 121 -10.15 9.19 -19.05
CA PRO A 121 -9.70 8.63 -20.33
C PRO A 121 -8.24 8.98 -20.69
N GLU A 122 -7.82 10.16 -20.27
CA GLU A 122 -6.47 10.73 -20.46
C GLU A 122 -5.36 9.88 -19.81
N GLU A 123 -5.68 9.19 -18.70
CA GLU A 123 -4.75 8.34 -17.95
C GLU A 123 -4.84 6.85 -18.35
N LEU A 124 -5.85 6.46 -19.14
CA LEU A 124 -6.06 5.08 -19.59
C LEU A 124 -5.26 4.71 -20.85
N LEU A 125 -4.72 5.69 -21.57
CA LEU A 125 -3.97 5.51 -22.83
C LEU A 125 -2.45 5.67 -22.67
N ALA A 126 -1.96 5.90 -21.46
CA ALA A 126 -0.52 6.02 -21.18
C ALA A 126 0.12 4.65 -20.94
N THR A 127 0.18 3.82 -21.97
CA THR A 127 1.05 2.63 -22.05
C THR A 127 1.54 2.44 -23.48
#